data_AF-A0A496YMJ5-F1
#
_entry.id   AF-A0A496YMJ5-F1
#
_cell.length_a   1.000
_cell.length_b   1.000
_cell.length_c   1.000
_cell.angle_alpha   90.00
_cell.angle_beta   90.00
_cell.angle_gamma   90.00
#
_symmetry.space_group_name_H-M   'P 1'
#
loop_
_entity.id
_entity.type
_entity.pdbx_description
1 polymer ?
#
loop_
_entity_poly.entity_id
_entity_poly.type
_entity_poly.pdbx_seq_one_letter_code
_entity_poly.pdbx_strand_id
1 'polypeptide(L)'
;SFREVVITNGILDLLSTGMTGVSLPSLTTLSQLQLFSDMQATVCFKNSADKDSAVKRVLEILPKARIVTVPQEFTDLNHLLLAKGQDAVKALFFTDETMKSEKEPPMLKGDEAYDEVVCRYFTEAGPHHTDATLEAAKKRAKALKICKIVLSSCTGATARKALDLLGPDFSIIVVTHVTGFKKPNFQELPEEERTYLLSRGAHVLTSLHSFGGVGRAFRNKTGTYQIDEVIAYTLRTFGQGTKVAVEIALMAADAGLIRTDEDIISIGGTAQGVDTALVLRGVNTHNFFDLKVKEVICKPSSF
;
A
#
# COMPACT_ATOMS: atom_id res chain seq x y z
N SER A 1 -7.76 13.00 -9.10
CA SER A 1 -8.36 13.82 -10.19
C SER A 1 -8.19 13.08 -11.51
N PHE A 2 -9.05 12.10 -11.82
CA PHE A 2 -8.93 11.31 -13.06
C PHE A 2 -9.46 12.08 -14.27
N ARG A 3 -8.75 13.13 -14.70
CA ARG A 3 -9.11 13.88 -15.91
C ARG A 3 -8.32 13.44 -17.14
N GLU A 4 -7.16 12.83 -16.96
CA GLU A 4 -6.27 12.38 -18.05
C GLU A 4 -5.89 10.91 -17.89
N VAL A 5 -5.87 10.16 -18.99
CA VAL A 5 -5.49 8.73 -19.01
C VAL A 5 -4.61 8.43 -20.23
N VAL A 6 -3.49 7.74 -20.00
CA VAL A 6 -2.61 7.27 -21.07
C VAL A 6 -2.96 5.82 -21.41
N ILE A 7 -3.14 5.51 -22.69
CA ILE A 7 -3.48 4.17 -23.17
C ILE A 7 -2.35 3.67 -24.06
N THR A 8 -1.75 2.53 -23.72
CA THR A 8 -0.68 1.89 -24.52
C THR A 8 -1.04 0.45 -24.90
N ASN A 9 -0.33 -0.11 -25.90
CA ASN A 9 -0.49 -1.52 -26.29
C ASN A 9 0.02 -2.53 -25.25
N GLY A 10 0.88 -2.11 -24.31
CA GLY A 10 1.61 -3.05 -23.47
C GLY A 10 1.99 -2.46 -22.12
N ILE A 11 2.04 -3.32 -21.10
CA ILE A 11 2.30 -2.88 -19.73
C ILE A 11 3.71 -2.29 -19.59
N LEU A 12 4.69 -2.83 -20.33
CA LEU A 12 6.04 -2.28 -20.35
C LEU A 12 6.09 -0.89 -20.99
N ASP A 13 5.30 -0.66 -22.05
CA ASP A 13 5.18 0.67 -22.67
C ASP A 13 4.53 1.65 -21.71
N LEU A 14 3.49 1.22 -20.98
CA LEU A 14 2.84 2.05 -19.98
C LEU A 14 3.82 2.42 -18.86
N LEU A 15 4.55 1.45 -18.31
CA LEU A 15 5.57 1.69 -17.29
C LEU A 15 6.66 2.64 -17.78
N SER A 16 7.05 2.53 -19.05
CA SER A 16 8.05 3.42 -19.67
C SER A 16 7.62 4.89 -19.67
N THR A 17 6.31 5.18 -19.66
CA THR A 17 5.82 6.56 -19.62
C THR A 17 6.00 7.23 -18.26
N GLY A 18 5.98 6.47 -17.16
CA GLY A 18 5.93 7.02 -15.80
C GLY A 18 4.62 7.77 -15.48
N MET A 19 3.55 7.59 -16.26
CA MET A 19 2.25 8.24 -16.09
C MET A 19 1.16 7.26 -15.67
N THR A 20 0.07 7.78 -15.09
CA THR A 20 -1.13 6.98 -14.82
C THR A 20 -1.85 6.64 -16.12
N GLY A 21 -2.15 5.36 -16.31
CA GLY A 21 -2.79 4.90 -17.54
C GLY A 21 -3.19 3.44 -17.50
N VAL A 22 -3.58 2.92 -18.66
CA VAL A 22 -3.99 1.53 -18.86
C VAL A 22 -3.24 0.92 -20.04
N SER A 23 -2.91 -0.36 -19.90
CA SER A 23 -2.35 -1.16 -20.98
C SER A 23 -3.46 -2.01 -21.58
N LEU A 24 -3.71 -1.84 -22.88
CA LEU A 24 -4.64 -2.66 -23.64
C LEU A 24 -3.83 -3.49 -24.65
N PRO A 25 -3.58 -4.80 -24.38
CA PRO A 25 -2.80 -5.69 -25.25
C PRO A 25 -3.25 -5.69 -26.71
N SER A 26 -4.52 -5.38 -26.92
CA SER A 26 -5.11 -5.13 -28.21
C SER A 26 -5.91 -3.83 -28.16
N LEU A 27 -5.40 -2.78 -28.78
CA LEU A 27 -6.15 -1.56 -29.06
C LEU A 27 -7.32 -1.79 -30.05
N THR A 28 -7.57 -3.04 -30.46
CA THR A 28 -8.65 -3.42 -31.37
C THR A 28 -9.87 -4.04 -30.66
N THR A 29 -9.79 -4.34 -29.36
CA THR A 29 -10.96 -4.75 -28.56
C THR A 29 -11.76 -3.51 -28.14
N LEU A 30 -12.57 -3.03 -29.09
CA LEU A 30 -13.27 -1.74 -29.11
C LEU A 30 -14.18 -1.46 -27.88
N SER A 31 -14.71 -2.49 -27.22
CA SER A 31 -15.65 -2.30 -26.09
C SER A 31 -15.01 -1.69 -24.85
N GLN A 32 -13.72 -1.93 -24.61
CA GLN A 32 -13.03 -1.43 -23.41
C GLN A 32 -12.71 0.06 -23.50
N LEU A 33 -12.58 0.60 -24.73
CA LEU A 33 -12.26 2.02 -24.93
C LEU A 33 -13.42 2.94 -24.55
N GLN A 34 -14.66 2.45 -24.59
CA GLN A 34 -15.85 3.22 -24.16
C GLN A 34 -15.78 3.64 -22.69
N LEU A 35 -15.06 2.89 -21.84
CA LEU A 35 -14.85 3.25 -20.43
C LEU A 35 -14.14 4.60 -20.26
N PHE A 36 -13.48 5.10 -21.30
CA PHE A 36 -12.70 6.35 -21.28
C PHE A 36 -13.36 7.48 -22.09
N SER A 37 -14.62 7.35 -22.52
CA SER A 37 -15.29 8.35 -23.36
C SER A 37 -15.40 9.74 -22.71
N ASP A 38 -15.49 9.77 -21.38
CA ASP A 38 -15.63 11.00 -20.59
C ASP A 38 -14.28 11.54 -20.07
N MET A 39 -13.16 10.92 -20.47
CA MET A 39 -11.80 11.30 -20.05
C MET A 39 -11.01 11.96 -21.17
N GLN A 40 -10.00 12.77 -20.83
CA GLN A 40 -8.99 13.18 -21.80
C GLN A 40 -7.99 12.03 -22.00
N ALA A 41 -8.26 11.20 -23.00
CA ALA A 41 -7.42 10.06 -23.32
C ALA A 41 -6.26 10.45 -24.25
N THR A 42 -5.04 10.00 -23.93
CA THR A 42 -3.91 10.02 -24.86
C THR A 42 -3.54 8.59 -25.22
N VAL A 43 -3.66 8.22 -26.49
CA VAL A 43 -3.42 6.85 -26.98
C VAL A 43 -2.10 6.80 -27.73
N CYS A 44 -1.18 5.96 -27.25
CA CYS A 44 0.13 5.78 -27.86
C CYS A 44 0.18 4.52 -28.72
N PHE A 45 0.50 4.71 -30.00
CA PHE A 45 0.68 3.62 -30.96
C PHE A 45 2.15 3.32 -31.21
N LYS A 46 2.46 2.03 -31.35
CA LYS A 46 3.71 1.56 -31.97
C LYS A 46 3.65 1.79 -33.48
N ASN A 47 4.83 1.86 -34.10
CA ASN A 47 4.90 1.87 -35.56
C ASN A 47 4.52 0.49 -36.10
N SER A 48 3.46 0.44 -36.91
CA SER A 48 3.03 -0.76 -37.61
C SER A 48 2.33 -0.38 -38.93
N ALA A 49 2.27 -1.32 -39.87
CA ALA A 49 1.60 -1.11 -41.16
C ALA A 49 0.09 -0.83 -41.00
N ASP A 50 -0.54 -1.38 -39.95
CA ASP A 50 -1.98 -1.25 -39.70
C ASP A 50 -2.36 -0.06 -38.81
N LYS A 51 -1.38 0.81 -38.48
CA LYS A 51 -1.56 1.91 -37.54
C LYS A 51 -2.71 2.83 -37.93
N ASP A 52 -2.80 3.26 -39.19
CA ASP A 52 -3.80 4.25 -39.62
C ASP A 52 -5.23 3.71 -39.48
N SER A 53 -5.43 2.42 -39.76
CA SER A 53 -6.70 1.73 -39.54
C SER A 53 -7.05 1.66 -38.05
N ALA A 54 -6.06 1.36 -37.20
CA ALA A 54 -6.26 1.30 -35.75
C ALA A 54 -6.55 2.68 -35.14
N VAL A 55 -5.84 3.72 -35.57
CA VAL A 55 -6.06 5.12 -35.15
C VAL A 55 -7.48 5.56 -35.51
N LYS A 56 -7.94 5.27 -36.73
CA LYS A 56 -9.30 5.63 -37.17
C LYS A 56 -10.36 4.99 -36.26
N ARG A 57 -10.23 3.69 -35.96
CA ARG A 57 -11.17 2.97 -35.07
C ARG A 57 -11.17 3.52 -33.66
N VAL A 58 -10.01 3.91 -33.12
CA VAL A 58 -9.93 4.53 -31.79
C VAL A 58 -10.61 5.89 -31.78
N LEU A 59 -10.42 6.72 -32.81
CA LEU A 59 -11.05 8.04 -32.91
C LEU A 59 -12.56 7.97 -33.17
N GLU A 60 -13.08 6.89 -33.75
CA GLU A 60 -14.53 6.65 -33.85
C GLU A 60 -15.19 6.47 -32.46
N ILE A 61 -14.44 5.95 -31.48
CA ILE A 61 -14.93 5.69 -30.12
C ILE A 61 -14.57 6.84 -29.16
N LEU A 62 -13.35 7.35 -29.29
CA LEU A 62 -12.78 8.43 -28.49
C LEU A 62 -12.44 9.61 -29.41
N PRO A 63 -13.44 10.36 -29.90
CA PRO A 63 -13.24 11.41 -30.90
C PRO A 63 -12.39 12.59 -30.39
N LYS A 64 -12.21 12.71 -29.07
CA LYS A 64 -11.38 13.74 -28.43
C LYS A 64 -10.01 13.22 -27.99
N ALA A 65 -9.67 11.95 -28.27
CA ALA A 65 -8.40 11.39 -27.84
C ALA A 65 -7.23 12.03 -28.59
N ARG A 66 -6.15 12.32 -27.85
CA ARG A 66 -4.86 12.70 -28.44
C ARG A 66 -4.13 11.44 -28.90
N ILE A 67 -3.64 11.44 -30.14
CA ILE A 67 -2.89 10.32 -30.70
C ILE A 67 -1.40 10.64 -30.65
N VAL A 68 -0.64 9.75 -30.04
CA VAL A 68 0.82 9.82 -29.95
C VAL A 68 1.40 8.59 -30.65
N THR A 69 2.56 8.74 -31.29
CA THR A 69 3.25 7.61 -31.92
C THR A 69 4.71 7.63 -31.53
N VAL A 70 5.26 6.44 -31.32
CA VAL A 70 6.70 6.25 -31.14
C VAL A 70 7.44 6.72 -32.41
N PRO A 71 8.56 7.48 -32.30
CA PRO A 71 9.35 7.88 -33.47
C PRO A 71 9.83 6.69 -34.29
N GLN A 72 10.00 6.86 -35.61
CA GLN A 72 10.28 5.76 -36.53
C GLN A 72 11.61 5.04 -36.25
N GLU A 73 12.58 5.74 -35.68
CA GLU A 73 13.86 5.15 -35.28
C GLU A 73 13.77 4.21 -34.06
N PHE A 74 12.65 4.18 -33.34
CA PHE A 74 12.44 3.32 -32.17
C PHE A 74 11.32 2.31 -32.39
N THR A 75 11.53 1.11 -31.85
CA THR A 75 10.57 -0.01 -31.96
C THR A 75 9.38 0.16 -31.00
N ASP A 76 9.63 0.70 -29.81
CA ASP A 76 8.63 0.94 -28.78
C ASP A 76 9.12 2.00 -27.76
N LEU A 77 8.28 2.30 -26.76
CA LEU A 77 8.60 3.32 -25.74
C LEU A 77 9.74 2.88 -24.83
N ASN A 78 9.91 1.58 -24.60
CA ASN A 78 11.00 1.06 -23.79
C ASN A 78 12.35 1.23 -24.53
N HIS A 79 12.39 1.00 -25.83
CA HIS A 79 13.56 1.27 -26.66
C HIS A 79 13.90 2.78 -26.65
N LEU A 80 12.90 3.66 -26.79
CA LEU A 80 13.11 5.11 -26.65
C LEU A 80 13.64 5.47 -25.25
N LEU A 81 13.05 4.91 -24.20
CA LEU A 81 13.47 5.13 -22.81
C LEU A 81 14.94 4.75 -22.60
N LEU A 82 15.34 3.55 -23.06
CA LEU A 82 16.71 3.06 -22.93
C LEU A 82 17.71 3.91 -23.73
N ALA A 83 17.30 4.44 -24.89
CA ALA A 83 18.19 5.19 -25.78
C ALA A 83 18.30 6.68 -25.42
N LYS A 84 17.24 7.30 -24.91
CA LYS A 84 17.12 8.77 -24.76
C LYS A 84 16.66 9.23 -23.37
N GLY A 85 16.33 8.32 -22.47
CA GLY A 85 15.91 8.62 -21.11
C GLY A 85 14.45 9.05 -20.96
N GLN A 86 14.04 9.31 -19.72
CA GLN A 86 12.64 9.55 -19.35
C GLN A 86 12.06 10.84 -19.97
N ASP A 87 12.88 11.89 -20.10
CA ASP A 87 12.41 13.19 -20.60
C ASP A 87 11.99 13.11 -22.07
N ALA A 88 12.70 12.30 -22.86
CA ALA A 88 12.34 12.05 -24.26
C ALA A 88 11.01 11.30 -24.40
N VAL A 89 10.73 10.37 -23.48
CA VAL A 89 9.43 9.68 -23.44
C VAL A 89 8.33 10.66 -23.06
N LYS A 90 8.53 11.49 -22.01
CA LYS A 90 7.53 12.48 -21.58
C LYS A 90 7.22 13.51 -22.66
N ALA A 91 8.22 13.96 -23.41
CA ALA A 91 8.04 14.92 -24.51
C ALA A 91 7.06 14.45 -25.59
N LEU A 92 6.84 13.15 -25.76
CA LEU A 92 5.81 12.63 -26.68
C LEU A 92 4.38 12.91 -26.20
N PHE A 93 4.18 13.02 -24.90
CA PHE A 93 2.86 13.11 -24.26
C PHE A 93 2.51 14.52 -23.79
N PHE A 94 3.48 15.44 -23.69
CA PHE A 94 3.24 16.84 -23.37
C PHE A 94 3.49 17.73 -24.60
N THR A 95 2.76 18.83 -24.74
CA THR A 95 3.11 19.93 -25.66
C THR A 95 3.42 21.15 -24.79
N ASP A 96 4.29 22.05 -25.23
CA ASP A 96 4.81 23.20 -24.45
C ASP A 96 3.73 24.08 -23.78
N GLU A 97 2.46 23.95 -24.14
CA GLU A 97 1.33 24.64 -23.51
C GLU A 97 0.90 24.04 -22.15
N THR A 98 1.21 22.78 -21.83
CA THR A 98 0.89 22.18 -20.52
C THR A 98 1.98 22.36 -19.46
N MET A 99 3.11 23.01 -19.80
CA MET A 99 4.16 23.39 -18.85
C MET A 99 3.79 24.61 -17.97
N LYS A 100 2.58 25.18 -18.12
CA LYS A 100 2.08 26.29 -17.30
C LYS A 100 0.65 26.10 -16.81
N SER A 101 0.42 25.11 -15.94
CA SER A 101 -0.36 25.33 -14.72
C SER A 101 -0.48 24.05 -13.89
N GLU A 102 0.51 23.79 -13.06
CA GLU A 102 0.20 23.46 -11.67
C GLU A 102 0.82 24.58 -10.85
N LYS A 103 0.01 25.60 -10.56
CA LYS A 103 0.32 26.45 -9.41
C LYS A 103 0.18 25.52 -8.21
N GLU A 104 1.33 25.12 -7.67
CA GLU A 104 1.40 24.69 -6.28
C GLU A 104 0.58 25.66 -5.43
N PRO A 105 -0.21 25.17 -4.46
CA PRO A 105 -0.84 26.05 -3.49
C PRO A 105 0.24 26.96 -2.90
N PRO A 106 -0.07 28.23 -2.59
CA PRO A 106 0.94 29.19 -2.17
C PRO A 106 1.75 28.58 -1.02
N MET A 107 3.04 28.31 -1.30
CA MET A 107 3.98 27.91 -0.27
C MET A 107 4.01 29.05 0.75
N LEU A 108 3.43 28.79 1.92
CA LEU A 108 3.74 29.54 3.12
C LEU A 108 5.26 29.48 3.26
N LYS A 109 5.93 30.63 3.19
CA LYS A 109 7.35 30.74 3.51
C LYS A 109 7.53 30.29 4.95
N GLY A 110 8.08 29.09 5.10
CA GLY A 110 8.52 28.49 6.35
C GLY A 110 9.05 27.08 6.07
N ASP A 111 10.38 27.00 6.02
CA ASP A 111 11.24 25.83 6.27
C ASP A 111 11.23 24.63 5.27
N GLU A 112 12.45 24.24 4.90
CA GLU A 112 12.98 23.07 4.16
C GLU A 112 12.02 22.04 3.48
N ALA A 113 12.42 21.52 2.31
CA ALA A 113 11.64 20.56 1.49
C ALA A 113 11.58 19.12 2.06
N TYR A 114 11.84 18.94 3.36
CA TYR A 114 11.85 17.65 4.04
C TYR A 114 11.52 17.82 5.53
N ASP A 115 10.98 16.76 6.13
CA ASP A 115 10.80 16.65 7.58
C ASP A 115 11.84 15.69 8.16
N GLU A 116 12.57 16.12 9.19
CA GLU A 116 13.42 15.23 9.97
C GLU A 116 12.60 14.52 11.06
N VAL A 117 12.56 13.18 10.99
CA VAL A 117 11.82 12.35 11.93
C VAL A 117 12.74 11.32 12.56
N VAL A 118 12.69 11.21 13.89
CA VAL A 118 13.47 10.23 14.64
C VAL A 118 12.87 8.83 14.45
N CYS A 119 13.66 7.92 13.87
CA CYS A 119 13.37 6.48 13.84
C CYS A 119 14.27 5.75 14.84
N ARG A 120 13.67 4.96 15.74
CA ARG A 120 14.41 4.15 16.72
C ARG A 120 14.73 2.77 16.15
N TYR A 121 16.02 2.45 16.03
CA TYR A 121 16.47 1.12 15.64
C TYR A 121 16.87 0.30 16.86
N PHE A 122 16.29 -0.90 16.98
CA PHE A 122 16.71 -1.87 17.98
C PHE A 122 17.81 -2.78 17.43
N THR A 123 18.79 -3.13 18.25
CA THR A 123 19.95 -3.92 17.80
C THR A 123 19.60 -5.36 17.43
N GLU A 124 18.49 -5.87 17.96
CA GLU A 124 17.97 -7.22 17.68
C GLU A 124 16.44 -7.20 17.62
N ALA A 125 15.83 -8.35 17.31
CA ALA A 125 14.38 -8.50 17.25
C ALA A 125 13.83 -9.18 18.51
N GLY A 126 12.52 -8.97 18.78
CA GLY A 126 11.79 -9.76 19.77
C GLY A 126 11.16 -8.99 20.93
N PRO A 127 10.66 -9.72 21.95
CA PRO A 127 9.66 -9.22 22.89
C PRO A 127 10.18 -8.18 23.88
N HIS A 128 11.48 -8.14 24.14
CA HIS A 128 12.11 -7.23 25.10
C HIS A 128 12.03 -5.75 24.67
N HIS A 129 11.64 -5.48 23.42
CA HIS A 129 11.40 -4.13 22.91
C HIS A 129 9.97 -3.62 23.10
N THR A 130 9.04 -4.44 23.59
CA THR A 130 7.60 -4.11 23.68
C THR A 130 7.34 -2.75 24.32
N ASP A 131 7.89 -2.50 25.50
CA ASP A 131 7.62 -1.26 26.24
C ASP A 131 8.22 -0.05 25.49
N ALA A 132 9.43 -0.21 24.95
CA ALA A 132 10.08 0.83 24.15
C ALA A 132 9.30 1.14 22.85
N THR A 133 8.78 0.12 22.16
CA THR A 133 7.97 0.26 20.96
C THR A 133 6.66 1.01 21.25
N LEU A 134 5.95 0.62 22.31
CA LEU A 134 4.71 1.30 22.72
C LEU A 134 4.95 2.77 23.12
N GLU A 135 6.05 3.06 23.81
CA GLU A 135 6.45 4.44 24.14
C GLU A 135 6.76 5.28 22.90
N ALA A 136 7.52 4.74 21.95
CA ALA A 136 7.83 5.44 20.70
C ALA A 136 6.56 5.71 19.88
N ALA A 137 5.67 4.70 19.79
CA ALA A 137 4.38 4.80 19.14
C ALA A 137 3.52 5.89 19.78
N LYS A 138 3.38 5.89 21.11
CA LYS A 138 2.63 6.91 21.87
C LYS A 138 3.15 8.31 21.58
N LYS A 139 4.47 8.51 21.67
CA LYS A 139 5.09 9.82 21.41
C LYS A 139 4.76 10.31 19.99
N ARG A 140 4.89 9.45 18.98
CA ARG A 140 4.61 9.85 17.59
C ARG A 140 3.12 10.07 17.35
N ALA A 141 2.26 9.21 17.89
CA ALA A 141 0.81 9.35 17.80
C ALA A 141 0.34 10.71 18.34
N LYS A 142 0.86 11.14 19.50
CA LYS A 142 0.58 12.47 20.07
C LYS A 142 1.09 13.60 19.17
N ALA A 143 2.32 13.50 18.66
CA ALA A 143 2.90 14.52 17.80
C ALA A 143 2.09 14.73 16.50
N LEU A 144 1.59 13.65 15.92
CA LEU A 144 0.80 13.67 14.69
C LEU A 144 -0.71 13.80 14.91
N LYS A 145 -1.18 13.84 16.17
CA LYS A 145 -2.59 13.82 16.55
C LYS A 145 -3.36 12.62 15.95
N ILE A 146 -2.69 11.47 15.86
CA ILE A 146 -3.29 10.21 15.40
C ILE A 146 -3.88 9.50 16.61
N CYS A 147 -5.20 9.33 16.64
CA CYS A 147 -5.90 8.73 17.78
C CYS A 147 -6.06 7.21 17.68
N LYS A 148 -5.88 6.61 16.49
CA LYS A 148 -6.18 5.20 16.25
C LYS A 148 -4.91 4.36 16.18
N ILE A 149 -4.83 3.34 17.03
CA ILE A 149 -3.67 2.47 17.17
C ILE A 149 -4.13 1.02 16.97
N VAL A 150 -3.54 0.36 15.97
CA VAL A 150 -3.75 -1.06 15.69
C VAL A 150 -2.52 -1.82 16.17
N LEU A 151 -2.68 -2.89 16.95
CA LEU A 151 -1.54 -3.68 17.44
C LEU A 151 -1.82 -5.17 17.44
N SER A 152 -0.79 -5.97 17.18
CA SER A 152 -0.86 -7.43 17.28
C SER A 152 -0.72 -7.91 18.72
N SER A 153 -1.62 -8.78 19.18
CA SER A 153 -1.46 -9.48 20.46
C SER A 153 -2.15 -10.84 20.45
N CYS A 154 -1.40 -11.92 20.62
CA CYS A 154 -1.94 -13.28 20.56
C CYS A 154 -2.56 -13.70 21.91
N THR A 155 -1.87 -13.44 23.01
CA THR A 155 -2.30 -13.81 24.37
C THR A 155 -2.94 -12.65 25.14
N GLY A 156 -2.92 -11.43 24.60
CA GLY A 156 -3.40 -10.20 25.24
C GLY A 156 -2.37 -9.44 26.06
N ALA A 157 -1.21 -10.04 26.38
CA ALA A 157 -0.18 -9.40 27.22
C ALA A 157 0.30 -8.04 26.68
N THR A 158 0.58 -7.94 25.37
CA THR A 158 0.94 -6.67 24.72
C THR A 158 -0.21 -5.67 24.76
N ALA A 159 -1.44 -6.12 24.52
CA ALA A 159 -2.62 -5.26 24.49
C ALA A 159 -2.90 -4.65 25.87
N ARG A 160 -2.73 -5.43 26.94
CA ARG A 160 -2.84 -4.96 28.33
C ARG A 160 -1.84 -3.85 28.63
N LYS A 161 -0.56 -4.09 28.30
CA LYS A 161 0.50 -3.07 28.42
C LYS A 161 0.17 -1.81 27.63
N ALA A 162 -0.33 -1.97 26.40
CA ALA A 162 -0.71 -0.85 25.54
C ALA A 162 -1.86 -0.03 26.14
N LEU A 163 -2.90 -0.66 26.70
CA LEU A 163 -4.00 0.02 27.37
C LEU A 163 -3.54 0.83 28.59
N ASP A 164 -2.65 0.26 29.40
CA ASP A 164 -2.14 0.94 30.60
C ASP A 164 -1.21 2.12 30.22
N LEU A 165 -0.45 1.98 29.13
CA LEU A 165 0.47 3.02 28.67
C LEU A 165 -0.25 4.16 27.91
N LEU A 166 -1.10 3.83 26.95
CA LEU A 166 -1.70 4.79 26.02
C LEU A 166 -2.87 5.54 26.67
N GLY A 167 -3.61 4.89 27.57
CA GLY A 167 -4.75 5.48 28.25
C GLY A 167 -5.95 5.72 27.33
N PRO A 168 -6.97 6.47 27.81
CA PRO A 168 -8.24 6.65 27.11
C PRO A 168 -8.16 7.59 25.89
N ASP A 169 -7.04 8.29 25.69
CA ASP A 169 -6.84 9.23 24.58
C ASP A 169 -6.77 8.52 23.20
N PHE A 170 -6.56 7.20 23.18
CA PHE A 170 -6.39 6.42 21.96
C PHE A 170 -7.45 5.33 21.82
N SER A 171 -7.97 5.17 20.60
CA SER A 171 -8.78 4.01 20.23
C SER A 171 -7.85 2.86 19.85
N ILE A 172 -7.82 1.84 20.70
CA ILE A 172 -6.94 0.68 20.55
C ILE A 172 -7.68 -0.48 19.90
N ILE A 173 -7.14 -0.98 18.79
CA ILE A 173 -7.62 -2.14 18.07
C ILE A 173 -6.59 -3.24 18.19
N VAL A 174 -6.94 -4.28 18.93
CA VAL A 174 -6.12 -5.45 19.18
C VAL A 174 -6.45 -6.50 18.12
N VAL A 175 -5.46 -6.88 17.33
CA VAL A 175 -5.61 -7.95 16.33
C VAL A 175 -4.95 -9.22 16.84
N THR A 176 -5.73 -10.29 16.96
CA THR A 176 -5.27 -11.60 17.43
C THR A 176 -5.00 -12.53 16.24
N HIS A 177 -4.42 -13.70 16.51
CA HIS A 177 -4.41 -14.76 15.52
C HIS A 177 -5.82 -15.26 15.20
N VAL A 178 -6.00 -15.73 13.97
CA VAL A 178 -7.21 -16.44 13.54
C VAL A 178 -7.47 -17.66 14.44
N THR A 179 -8.72 -17.90 14.82
CA THR A 179 -9.09 -19.12 15.53
C THR A 179 -8.70 -20.34 14.71
N GLY A 180 -8.02 -21.31 15.33
CA GLY A 180 -7.49 -22.47 14.62
C GLY A 180 -6.00 -22.37 14.25
N PHE A 181 -5.34 -21.22 14.46
CA PHE A 181 -3.95 -21.02 14.05
C PHE A 181 -2.97 -22.02 14.70
N LYS A 182 -3.02 -22.17 16.03
CA LYS A 182 -2.17 -23.11 16.78
C LYS A 182 -2.66 -24.55 16.68
N LYS A 183 -3.97 -24.77 16.75
CA LYS A 183 -4.65 -26.07 16.61
C LYS A 183 -6.14 -25.84 16.32
N PRO A 184 -6.87 -26.83 15.74
CA PRO A 184 -8.30 -26.69 15.45
C PRO A 184 -9.15 -26.28 16.66
N ASN A 185 -10.14 -25.41 16.43
CA ASN A 185 -11.11 -24.94 17.43
C ASN A 185 -10.48 -24.27 18.67
N PHE A 186 -9.30 -23.67 18.53
CA PHE A 186 -8.58 -23.03 19.63
C PHE A 186 -8.24 -21.58 19.31
N GLN A 187 -8.53 -20.68 20.25
CA GLN A 187 -8.11 -19.29 20.25
C GLN A 187 -7.06 -19.09 21.34
N GLU A 188 -5.95 -18.43 20.99
CA GLU A 188 -4.81 -18.20 21.89
C GLU A 188 -5.10 -17.12 22.94
N LEU A 189 -5.98 -16.16 22.63
CA LEU A 189 -6.47 -15.17 23.57
C LEU A 189 -7.53 -15.82 24.49
N PRO A 190 -7.28 -15.92 25.82
CA PRO A 190 -8.28 -16.44 26.76
C PRO A 190 -9.51 -15.54 26.83
N GLU A 191 -10.70 -16.11 27.05
CA GLU A 191 -11.95 -15.33 27.10
C GLU A 191 -11.98 -14.32 28.25
N GLU A 192 -11.34 -14.65 29.38
CA GLU A 192 -11.16 -13.72 30.51
C GLU A 192 -10.35 -12.49 30.11
N GLU A 193 -9.26 -12.68 29.34
CA GLU A 193 -8.41 -11.60 28.87
C GLU A 193 -9.15 -10.78 27.81
N ARG A 194 -9.87 -11.46 26.90
CA ARG A 194 -10.74 -10.79 25.92
C ARG A 194 -11.77 -9.90 26.59
N THR A 195 -12.47 -10.42 27.60
CA THR A 195 -13.47 -9.68 28.38
C THR A 195 -12.84 -8.48 29.07
N TYR A 196 -11.65 -8.65 29.66
CA TYR A 196 -10.90 -7.56 30.25
C TYR A 196 -10.55 -6.46 29.24
N LEU A 197 -9.99 -6.80 28.08
CA LEU A 197 -9.61 -5.83 27.06
C LEU A 197 -10.81 -5.02 26.56
N LEU A 198 -11.94 -5.70 26.31
CA LEU A 198 -13.20 -5.05 25.92
C LEU A 198 -13.73 -4.11 27.02
N SER A 199 -13.68 -4.54 28.28
CA SER A 199 -14.14 -3.72 29.42
C SER A 199 -13.30 -2.44 29.62
N ARG A 200 -12.06 -2.45 29.14
CA ARG A 200 -11.14 -1.31 29.13
C ARG A 200 -11.27 -0.43 27.88
N GLY A 201 -12.25 -0.71 27.01
CA GLY A 201 -12.56 0.09 25.83
C GLY A 201 -11.77 -0.27 24.56
N ALA A 202 -10.99 -1.36 24.56
CA ALA A 202 -10.33 -1.84 23.35
C ALA A 202 -11.33 -2.54 22.41
N HIS A 203 -11.06 -2.50 21.12
CA HIS A 203 -11.65 -3.43 20.16
C HIS A 203 -10.75 -4.66 20.01
N VAL A 204 -11.34 -5.85 19.94
CA VAL A 204 -10.60 -7.10 19.68
C VAL A 204 -11.08 -7.70 18.37
N LEU A 205 -10.17 -7.79 17.40
CA LEU A 205 -10.40 -8.40 16.10
C LEU A 205 -9.70 -9.75 16.00
N THR A 206 -10.50 -10.78 15.73
CA THR A 206 -10.05 -12.12 15.37
C THR A 206 -10.58 -12.43 13.97
N SER A 207 -9.69 -12.51 12.98
CA SER A 207 -10.08 -12.80 11.60
C SER A 207 -8.93 -13.49 10.85
N LEU A 208 -9.18 -13.86 9.59
CA LEU A 208 -8.16 -14.42 8.71
C LEU A 208 -6.98 -13.46 8.52
N HIS A 209 -5.76 -13.98 8.54
CA HIS A 209 -4.58 -13.16 8.25
C HIS A 209 -4.56 -12.79 6.75
N SER A 210 -4.48 -11.50 6.43
CA SER A 210 -4.51 -11.03 5.03
C SER A 210 -3.40 -11.62 4.16
N PHE A 211 -2.23 -11.98 4.73
CA PHE A 211 -1.14 -12.67 4.02
C PHE A 211 -0.99 -14.14 4.39
N GLY A 212 -2.10 -14.85 4.58
CA GLY A 212 -2.03 -16.26 4.95
C GLY A 212 -3.29 -17.06 4.79
N GLY A 213 -4.27 -16.60 4.03
CA GLY A 213 -5.56 -17.25 3.89
C GLY A 213 -5.51 -18.55 3.09
N VAL A 214 -6.32 -18.63 2.03
CA VAL A 214 -6.31 -19.78 1.11
C VAL A 214 -4.93 -20.00 0.50
N GLY A 215 -4.13 -18.93 0.31
CA GLY A 215 -2.74 -19.03 -0.15
C GLY A 215 -1.88 -19.96 0.72
N ARG A 216 -2.02 -19.86 2.04
CA ARG A 216 -1.32 -20.76 2.97
C ARG A 216 -1.81 -22.19 2.91
N ALA A 217 -3.12 -22.39 2.74
CA ALA A 217 -3.68 -23.73 2.56
C ALA A 217 -3.11 -24.39 1.30
N PHE A 218 -2.97 -23.62 0.22
CA PHE A 218 -2.33 -24.08 -1.02
C PHE A 218 -0.87 -24.47 -0.76
N ARG A 219 -0.07 -23.59 -0.15
CA ARG A 219 1.32 -23.89 0.21
C ARG A 219 1.46 -25.14 1.05
N ASN A 220 0.64 -25.29 2.11
CA ASN A 220 0.70 -26.46 2.98
C ASN A 220 0.37 -27.77 2.24
N LYS A 221 -0.43 -27.70 1.17
CA LYS A 221 -0.82 -28.87 0.36
C LYS A 221 0.18 -29.18 -0.75
N THR A 222 0.76 -28.15 -1.39
CA THR A 222 1.55 -28.30 -2.63
C THR A 222 3.03 -27.96 -2.48
N GLY A 223 3.43 -27.30 -1.40
CA GLY A 223 4.77 -26.75 -1.20
C GLY A 223 5.02 -25.41 -1.91
N THR A 224 4.05 -24.89 -2.67
CA THR A 224 4.24 -23.68 -3.49
C THR A 224 3.61 -22.45 -2.86
N TYR A 225 4.37 -21.35 -2.82
CA TYR A 225 3.87 -20.07 -2.31
C TYR A 225 2.90 -19.38 -3.27
N GLN A 226 1.97 -18.61 -2.71
CA GLN A 226 1.05 -17.75 -3.44
C GLN A 226 1.43 -16.28 -3.24
N ILE A 227 0.83 -15.39 -4.03
CA ILE A 227 1.22 -13.97 -4.11
C ILE A 227 1.14 -13.26 -2.75
N ASP A 228 0.17 -13.61 -1.91
CA ASP A 228 -0.02 -13.08 -0.57
C ASP A 228 1.17 -13.40 0.35
N GLU A 229 1.68 -14.64 0.28
CA GLU A 229 2.88 -15.02 1.03
C GLU A 229 4.16 -14.44 0.43
N VAL A 230 4.24 -14.26 -0.89
CA VAL A 230 5.37 -13.57 -1.54
C VAL A 230 5.47 -12.13 -1.03
N ILE A 231 4.35 -11.40 -0.99
CA ILE A 231 4.29 -10.05 -0.40
C ILE A 231 4.74 -10.07 1.06
N ALA A 232 4.28 -11.05 1.85
CA ALA A 232 4.73 -11.18 3.23
C ALA A 232 6.24 -11.39 3.36
N TYR A 233 6.86 -12.20 2.50
CA TYR A 233 8.33 -12.35 2.48
C TYR A 233 9.03 -11.06 2.08
N THR A 234 8.50 -10.32 1.10
CA THR A 234 9.05 -9.02 0.72
C THR A 234 9.00 -8.04 1.89
N LEU A 235 7.89 -7.95 2.62
CA LEU A 235 7.79 -7.08 3.80
C LEU A 235 8.70 -7.52 4.95
N ARG A 236 8.96 -8.83 5.09
CA ARG A 236 9.91 -9.36 6.09
C ARG A 236 11.36 -8.98 5.81
N THR A 237 11.70 -8.51 4.62
CA THR A 237 13.02 -7.89 4.38
C THR A 237 13.22 -6.61 5.21
N PHE A 238 12.14 -6.04 5.76
CA PHE A 238 12.15 -4.94 6.73
C PHE A 238 11.89 -5.42 8.18
N GLY A 239 11.83 -6.73 8.44
CA GLY A 239 11.55 -7.34 9.74
C GLY A 239 10.17 -8.00 9.85
N GLN A 240 10.04 -9.01 10.72
CA GLN A 240 8.75 -9.69 10.96
C GLN A 240 7.69 -8.72 11.44
N GLY A 241 8.04 -7.82 12.37
CA GLY A 241 7.13 -6.81 12.88
C GLY A 241 6.60 -5.86 11.79
N THR A 242 7.41 -5.51 10.78
CA THR A 242 6.95 -4.68 9.64
C THR A 242 5.85 -5.39 8.85
N LYS A 243 6.06 -6.66 8.49
CA LYS A 243 5.02 -7.46 7.82
C LYS A 243 3.75 -7.52 8.65
N VAL A 244 3.88 -7.81 9.96
CA VAL A 244 2.74 -7.93 10.86
C VAL A 244 1.98 -6.60 10.95
N ALA A 245 2.68 -5.47 11.13
CA ALA A 245 2.07 -4.14 11.20
C ALA A 245 1.28 -3.79 9.93
N VAL A 246 1.79 -4.15 8.74
CA VAL A 246 1.03 -3.97 7.49
C VAL A 246 -0.18 -4.91 7.43
N GLU A 247 -0.02 -6.18 7.78
CA GLU A 247 -1.09 -7.19 7.73
C GLU A 247 -2.28 -6.84 8.64
N ILE A 248 -2.02 -6.47 9.90
CA ILE A 248 -3.08 -6.16 10.85
C ILE A 248 -3.85 -4.89 10.49
N ALA A 249 -3.23 -3.95 9.77
CA ALA A 249 -3.91 -2.77 9.26
C ALA A 249 -4.93 -3.12 8.17
N LEU A 250 -4.56 -4.03 7.26
CA LEU A 250 -5.47 -4.55 6.23
C LEU A 250 -6.65 -5.29 6.88
N MET A 251 -6.37 -6.15 7.85
CA MET A 251 -7.40 -6.89 8.61
C MET A 251 -8.36 -5.93 9.32
N ALA A 252 -7.84 -4.88 9.96
CA ALA A 252 -8.66 -3.88 10.65
C ALA A 252 -9.50 -3.04 9.67
N ALA A 253 -9.00 -2.74 8.47
CA ALA A 253 -9.74 -2.03 7.43
C ALA A 253 -10.87 -2.91 6.86
N ASP A 254 -10.59 -4.19 6.59
CA ASP A 254 -11.60 -5.15 6.12
C ASP A 254 -12.72 -5.37 7.14
N ALA A 255 -12.41 -5.27 8.43
CA ALA A 255 -13.40 -5.33 9.50
C ALA A 255 -14.15 -4.00 9.75
N GLY A 256 -13.82 -2.93 9.02
CA GLY A 256 -14.42 -1.60 9.22
C GLY A 256 -14.03 -0.91 10.54
N LEU A 257 -12.98 -1.37 11.22
CA LEU A 257 -12.50 -0.79 12.48
C LEU A 257 -11.63 0.45 12.27
N ILE A 258 -10.97 0.55 11.12
CA ILE A 258 -10.23 1.74 10.70
C ILE A 258 -10.83 2.33 9.43
N ARG A 259 -10.71 3.65 9.27
CA ARG A 259 -11.07 4.33 8.02
C ARG A 259 -9.87 4.31 7.07
N THR A 260 -10.15 4.35 5.78
CA THR A 260 -9.13 4.28 4.72
C THR A 260 -8.65 5.64 4.22
N ASP A 261 -9.24 6.73 4.74
CA ASP A 261 -8.85 8.12 4.48
C ASP A 261 -8.06 8.77 5.63
N GLU A 262 -7.80 8.01 6.70
CA GLU A 262 -7.08 8.45 7.90
C GLU A 262 -5.75 7.70 8.05
N ASP A 263 -4.78 8.36 8.68
CA ASP A 263 -3.54 7.71 9.07
C ASP A 263 -3.69 7.07 10.44
N ILE A 264 -3.05 5.91 10.63
CA ILE A 264 -3.06 5.15 11.87
C ILE A 264 -1.64 4.82 12.31
N ILE A 265 -1.49 4.49 13.59
CA ILE A 265 -0.29 3.79 14.07
C ILE A 265 -0.57 2.30 14.02
N SER A 266 0.29 1.53 13.34
CA SER A 266 0.21 0.08 13.31
C SER A 266 1.45 -0.54 13.93
N ILE A 267 1.25 -1.49 14.84
CA ILE A 267 2.30 -2.03 15.71
C ILE A 267 2.34 -3.56 15.59
N GLY A 268 3.49 -4.07 15.14
CA GLY A 268 3.76 -5.49 14.94
C GLY A 268 4.99 -5.97 15.71
N GLY A 269 5.20 -7.29 15.75
CA GLY A 269 6.30 -7.89 16.48
C GLY A 269 6.89 -9.14 15.86
N THR A 270 8.02 -9.57 16.42
CA THR A 270 8.70 -10.82 16.06
C THR A 270 8.46 -11.88 17.14
N ALA A 271 7.82 -12.99 16.75
CA ALA A 271 7.46 -14.14 17.59
C ALA A 271 6.52 -13.82 18.78
N GLN A 272 6.94 -12.97 19.72
CA GLN A 272 6.15 -12.51 20.86
C GLN A 272 6.40 -11.01 21.10
N GLY A 273 5.47 -10.34 21.77
CA GLY A 273 5.56 -8.91 22.02
C GLY A 273 5.48 -8.09 20.73
N VAL A 274 5.98 -6.86 20.78
CA VAL A 274 6.09 -5.96 19.62
C VAL A 274 7.46 -5.31 19.59
N ASP A 275 8.01 -5.13 18.38
CA ASP A 275 9.32 -4.49 18.15
C ASP A 275 9.28 -3.47 17.01
N THR A 276 8.15 -3.33 16.33
CA THR A 276 8.01 -2.48 15.15
C THR A 276 6.73 -1.63 15.24
N ALA A 277 6.85 -0.34 14.94
CA ALA A 277 5.71 0.57 14.84
C ALA A 277 5.84 1.46 13.61
N LEU A 278 4.73 1.62 12.89
CA LEU A 278 4.64 2.36 11.63
C LEU A 278 3.52 3.40 11.69
N VAL A 279 3.72 4.55 11.04
CA VAL A 279 2.61 5.39 10.59
C VAL A 279 2.24 4.91 9.19
N LEU A 280 0.98 4.53 9.00
CA LEU A 280 0.50 4.10 7.69
C LEU A 280 -0.96 4.48 7.46
N ARG A 281 -1.37 4.50 6.20
CA ARG A 281 -2.78 4.59 5.79
C ARG A 281 -3.26 3.21 5.40
N GLY A 282 -4.18 2.66 6.18
CA GLY A 282 -4.78 1.37 5.91
C GLY A 282 -5.72 1.41 4.70
N VAL A 283 -5.85 0.28 4.03
CA VAL A 283 -6.77 0.05 2.90
C VAL A 283 -7.36 -1.34 3.03
N ASN A 284 -8.48 -1.59 2.37
CA ASN A 284 -9.00 -2.95 2.28
C ASN A 284 -8.04 -3.86 1.52
N THR A 285 -8.00 -5.15 1.86
CA THR A 285 -7.02 -6.09 1.28
C THR A 285 -7.11 -6.18 -0.24
N HIS A 286 -8.31 -6.05 -0.82
CA HIS A 286 -8.50 -6.06 -2.28
C HIS A 286 -7.90 -4.84 -3.01
N ASN A 287 -7.58 -3.77 -2.29
CA ASN A 287 -6.90 -2.56 -2.78
C ASN A 287 -5.47 -2.43 -2.21
N PHE A 288 -4.84 -3.55 -1.83
CA PHE A 288 -3.56 -3.58 -1.09
C PHE A 288 -2.50 -2.58 -1.60
N PHE A 289 -2.33 -2.43 -2.91
CA PHE A 289 -1.29 -1.57 -3.49
C PHE A 289 -1.52 -0.06 -3.29
N ASP A 290 -2.70 0.34 -2.81
CA ASP A 290 -3.00 1.71 -2.41
C ASP A 290 -2.52 2.03 -0.98
N LEU A 291 -2.15 1.01 -0.19
CA LEU A 291 -1.58 1.20 1.14
C LEU A 291 -0.32 2.07 1.08
N LYS A 292 -0.21 3.01 2.03
CA LYS A 292 0.99 3.86 2.16
C LYS A 292 1.56 3.71 3.56
N VAL A 293 2.76 3.13 3.64
CA VAL A 293 3.62 3.25 4.82
C VAL A 293 4.27 4.64 4.75
N LYS A 294 3.93 5.52 5.68
CA LYS A 294 4.37 6.92 5.67
C LYS A 294 5.63 7.13 6.49
N GLU A 295 5.73 6.47 7.64
CA GLU A 295 6.88 6.61 8.54
C GLU A 295 7.18 5.29 9.25
N VAL A 296 8.47 5.06 9.49
CA VAL A 296 8.94 4.01 10.39
C VAL A 296 9.28 4.68 11.72
N ILE A 297 8.52 4.35 12.77
CA ILE A 297 8.73 4.93 14.12
C ILE A 297 9.85 4.19 14.82
N CYS A 298 9.79 2.86 14.78
CA CYS A 298 10.86 2.00 15.26
C CYS A 298 10.81 0.64 14.57
N LYS A 299 11.97 -0.03 14.49
CA LYS A 299 12.08 -1.44 14.09
C LYS A 299 13.45 -2.03 14.47
N PRO A 300 13.62 -3.36 14.48
CA PRO A 300 14.94 -3.98 14.56
C PRO A 300 15.84 -3.61 13.37
N SER A 301 17.15 -3.47 13.59
CA SER A 301 18.19 -3.37 12.56
C SER A 301 18.80 -4.73 12.20
N SER A 302 18.75 -5.70 13.10
CA SER A 302 19.15 -7.09 12.87
C SER A 302 17.97 -8.02 13.19
N PHE A 303 17.58 -8.89 12.25
CA PHE A 303 16.39 -9.74 12.32
C PHE A 303 16.42 -10.87 11.29
#